data_AF-A0A2G2Z4Z1-F1
#
_entry.id   AF-A0A2G2Z4Z1-F1
#
_cell.length_a   1.000
_cell.length_b   1.000
_cell.length_c   1.000
_cell.angle_alpha   90.00
_cell.angle_beta   90.00
_cell.angle_gamma   90.00
#
_symmetry.space_group_name_H-M   'P 1'
#
loop_
_entity.id
_entity.type
_entity.pdbx_description
1 polymer ?
#
loop_
_entity_poly.entity_id
_entity_poly.type
_entity_poly.pdbx_seq_one_letter_code
_entity_poly.pdbx_strand_id
1 'polypeptide(L)'
;MTEQLNKRMRTESSSWQAEKVAGNDDLLREILSRLPGTSLLRFRCVCRHWRLIISSPDLRQLQSCRSTCISTGLFLFRKSNRRYHLDHHVNFSFSGVAKNRVPCNIRTFIESFRSVEPIHYCNGLLCLKLCLDNDEVFYCVYNHCTNRYTNIPKPDIDDDHDDEIVAMNLAFDPSKSSNYKIVCVVKGRLGLLRFLTFCAESTWKESGQEVRVRGEYSYYFGKGVFSNGAIHLVSKSEPFLCFDVDNECLKVMPSTSIHEGHNRRKIKYFGESNGKLHLIEENVLRPTLLNVFELEKDYSKWFVKYVVDVDDLSRLFPLMSFNEPEFLEVVGYQFDVLCFLDGEKEGKTMLVLSLPGKVISYDINNMNVKELLNVQLEELHLNMEDYLVYNYKWYHAYKHIETLALV
;
A
#
# COMPACT_ATOMS: atom_id res chain seq x y z
N MET A 1 -19.11 -39.63 39.34
CA MET A 1 -18.31 -40.55 38.51
C MET A 1 -18.68 -40.42 37.02
N THR A 2 -19.96 -40.35 36.68
CA THR A 2 -20.50 -40.18 35.31
C THR A 2 -20.12 -38.87 34.61
N GLU A 3 -20.00 -37.75 35.32
CA GLU A 3 -19.55 -36.47 34.72
C GLU A 3 -18.08 -36.48 34.28
N GLN A 4 -17.18 -37.09 35.06
CA GLN A 4 -15.76 -37.18 34.71
C GLN A 4 -15.53 -38.11 33.51
N LEU A 5 -16.28 -39.21 33.41
CA LEU A 5 -16.28 -40.11 32.25
C LEU A 5 -16.80 -39.41 30.98
N ASN A 6 -17.92 -38.67 31.08
CA ASN A 6 -18.44 -37.90 29.95
C ASN A 6 -17.49 -36.78 29.50
N LYS A 7 -16.82 -36.11 30.44
CA LYS A 7 -15.81 -35.08 30.13
C LYS A 7 -14.59 -35.70 29.42
N ARG A 8 -14.13 -36.87 29.89
CA ARG A 8 -13.00 -37.62 29.32
C ARG A 8 -13.30 -38.14 27.92
N MET A 9 -14.47 -38.76 27.72
CA MET A 9 -14.93 -39.23 26.40
C MET A 9 -15.12 -38.08 25.40
N ARG A 10 -15.58 -36.91 25.85
CA ARG A 10 -15.65 -35.71 25.00
C ARG A 10 -14.27 -35.20 24.58
N THR A 11 -13.28 -35.21 25.47
CA THR A 11 -11.88 -34.85 25.12
C THR A 11 -11.22 -35.86 24.18
N GLU A 12 -11.44 -37.16 24.38
CA GLU A 12 -10.88 -38.20 23.49
C GLU A 12 -11.52 -38.15 22.10
N SER A 13 -12.85 -37.98 22.03
CA SER A 13 -13.56 -37.78 20.76
C SER A 13 -13.12 -36.48 20.06
N SER A 14 -12.84 -35.41 20.81
CA SER A 14 -12.32 -34.15 20.25
C SER A 14 -10.89 -34.31 19.71
N SER A 15 -10.03 -35.04 20.43
CA SER A 15 -8.66 -35.35 20.01
C SER A 15 -8.62 -36.13 18.70
N TRP A 16 -9.47 -37.17 18.57
CA TRP A 16 -9.53 -37.98 17.35
C TRP A 16 -10.00 -37.19 16.12
N GLN A 17 -10.96 -36.27 16.31
CA GLN A 17 -11.42 -35.41 15.22
C GLN A 17 -10.34 -34.39 14.83
N ALA A 18 -9.64 -33.81 15.80
CA ALA A 18 -8.52 -32.91 15.54
C ALA A 18 -7.37 -33.62 14.81
N GLU A 19 -7.06 -34.86 15.17
CA GLU A 19 -6.06 -35.69 14.48
C GLU A 19 -6.46 -36.00 13.04
N LYS A 20 -7.73 -36.32 12.78
CA LYS A 20 -8.24 -36.52 11.42
C LYS A 20 -8.10 -35.28 10.55
N VAL A 21 -8.39 -34.11 11.10
CA VAL A 21 -8.23 -32.83 10.40
C VAL A 21 -6.75 -32.53 10.18
N ALA A 22 -5.91 -32.71 11.20
CA ALA A 22 -4.48 -32.45 11.13
C ALA A 22 -3.71 -33.43 10.22
N GLY A 23 -4.25 -34.63 10.01
CA GLY A 23 -3.72 -35.64 9.08
C GLY A 23 -4.24 -35.53 7.65
N ASN A 24 -5.10 -34.56 7.35
CA ASN A 24 -5.56 -34.27 5.99
C ASN A 24 -4.94 -32.95 5.51
N ASP A 25 -3.99 -33.05 4.58
CA ASP A 25 -3.23 -31.91 4.06
C ASP A 25 -4.12 -30.80 3.48
N ASP A 26 -5.22 -31.15 2.82
CA ASP A 26 -6.10 -30.18 2.18
C ASP A 26 -6.90 -29.37 3.20
N LEU A 27 -7.46 -30.05 4.22
CA LEU A 27 -8.12 -29.38 5.34
C LEU A 27 -7.13 -28.52 6.13
N LEU A 28 -5.91 -29.03 6.33
CA LEU A 28 -4.88 -28.29 7.04
C LEU A 28 -4.44 -27.05 6.25
N ARG A 29 -4.24 -27.14 4.94
CA ARG A 29 -3.98 -25.97 4.06
C ARG A 29 -5.13 -24.97 4.10
N GLU A 30 -6.36 -25.45 4.07
CA GLU A 30 -7.58 -24.63 4.13
C GLU A 30 -7.64 -23.81 5.43
N ILE A 31 -7.29 -24.42 6.57
CA ILE A 31 -7.25 -23.76 7.87
C ILE A 31 -6.07 -22.79 7.95
N LEU A 32 -4.86 -23.24 7.60
CA LEU A 32 -3.64 -22.44 7.71
C LEU A 32 -3.68 -21.23 6.78
N SER A 33 -4.25 -21.34 5.58
CA SER A 33 -4.34 -20.23 4.63
C SER A 33 -5.21 -19.07 5.10
N ARG A 34 -6.04 -19.27 6.14
CA ARG A 34 -6.89 -18.23 6.75
C ARG A 34 -6.19 -17.49 7.90
N LEU A 35 -4.98 -17.91 8.26
CA LEU A 35 -4.24 -17.36 9.39
C LEU A 35 -3.24 -16.29 8.93
N PRO A 36 -2.96 -15.28 9.79
CA PRO A 36 -1.93 -14.28 9.51
C PRO A 36 -0.55 -14.95 9.30
N GLY A 37 0.24 -14.43 8.37
CA GLY A 37 1.58 -14.95 8.03
C GLY A 37 2.51 -15.03 9.24
N THR A 38 2.46 -14.05 10.14
CA THR A 38 3.23 -14.05 11.41
C THR A 38 2.85 -15.20 12.34
N SER A 39 1.60 -15.65 12.31
CA SER A 39 1.15 -16.83 13.07
C SER A 39 1.63 -18.12 12.42
N LEU A 40 1.58 -18.20 11.08
CA LEU A 40 2.12 -19.34 10.35
C LEU A 40 3.62 -19.54 10.56
N LEU A 41 4.39 -18.45 10.64
CA LEU A 41 5.83 -18.54 10.94
C LEU A 41 6.09 -19.23 12.29
N ARG A 42 5.26 -18.96 13.30
CA ARG A 42 5.34 -19.64 14.61
C ARG A 42 4.87 -21.09 14.54
N PHE A 43 3.86 -21.37 13.71
CA PHE A 43 3.31 -22.71 13.54
C PHE A 43 4.24 -23.69 12.83
N ARG A 44 5.31 -23.21 12.18
CA ARG A 44 6.41 -24.06 11.70
C ARG A 44 7.08 -24.86 12.81
N CYS A 45 6.94 -24.46 14.08
CA CYS A 45 7.51 -25.16 15.22
C CYS A 45 6.62 -26.27 15.81
N VAL A 46 5.37 -26.43 15.31
CA VAL A 46 4.42 -27.41 15.85
C VAL A 46 4.86 -28.84 15.53
N CYS A 47 5.10 -29.15 14.26
CA CYS A 47 5.65 -30.44 13.82
C CYS A 47 6.30 -30.33 12.42
N ARG A 48 7.04 -31.37 12.01
CA ARG A 48 7.68 -31.42 10.68
C ARG A 48 6.67 -31.31 9.54
N HIS A 49 5.51 -31.95 9.68
CA HIS A 49 4.45 -31.93 8.67
C HIS A 49 3.88 -30.52 8.45
N TRP A 50 3.55 -29.80 9.52
CA TRP A 50 3.11 -28.39 9.45
C TRP A 50 4.18 -27.48 8.85
N ARG A 51 5.45 -27.67 9.22
CA ARG A 51 6.56 -26.91 8.66
C ARG A 51 6.65 -27.08 7.13
N LEU A 52 6.46 -28.29 6.62
CA LEU A 52 6.47 -28.59 5.18
C LEU A 52 5.30 -27.92 4.46
N ILE A 53 4.07 -28.05 4.99
CA ILE A 53 2.89 -27.40 4.41
C ILE A 53 3.03 -25.87 4.41
N ILE A 54 3.49 -25.27 5.52
CA ILE A 54 3.67 -23.82 5.62
C ILE A 54 4.76 -23.29 4.69
N SER A 55 5.70 -24.15 4.30
CA SER A 55 6.78 -23.80 3.38
C SER A 55 6.44 -24.14 1.91
N SER A 56 5.27 -24.73 1.64
CA SER A 56 4.85 -25.09 0.29
C SER A 56 4.45 -23.86 -0.54
N PRO A 57 4.69 -23.87 -1.86
CA PRO A 57 4.16 -22.87 -2.79
C PRO A 57 2.63 -22.79 -2.75
N ASP A 58 1.95 -23.94 -2.67
CA ASP A 58 0.49 -24.04 -2.69
C ASP A 58 -0.15 -23.21 -1.56
N LEU A 59 0.39 -23.29 -0.33
CA LEU A 59 -0.15 -22.51 0.78
C LEU A 59 0.06 -21.01 0.55
N ARG A 60 1.21 -20.59 0.00
CA ARG A 60 1.47 -19.17 -0.30
C ARG A 60 0.50 -18.64 -1.33
N GLN A 61 0.24 -19.41 -2.38
CA GLN A 61 -0.72 -19.06 -3.43
C GLN A 61 -2.14 -18.97 -2.86
N LEU A 62 -2.55 -19.95 -2.06
CA LEU A 62 -3.85 -19.96 -1.38
C LEU A 62 -4.03 -18.76 -0.45
N GLN A 63 -2.98 -18.40 0.31
CA GLN A 63 -3.00 -17.21 1.15
C GLN A 63 -3.17 -15.95 0.30
N SER A 64 -2.43 -15.80 -0.79
CA SER A 64 -2.53 -14.64 -1.68
C SER A 64 -3.95 -14.41 -2.18
N CYS A 65 -4.64 -15.48 -2.59
CA CYS A 65 -6.03 -15.41 -3.06
C CYS A 65 -7.02 -15.00 -1.95
N ARG A 66 -6.61 -15.10 -0.66
CA ARG A 66 -7.44 -14.84 0.53
C ARG A 66 -7.04 -13.60 1.31
N SER A 67 -5.85 -13.06 1.07
CA SER A 67 -5.28 -11.94 1.83
C SER A 67 -6.15 -10.68 1.79
N THR A 68 -7.06 -10.55 0.82
CA THR A 68 -8.08 -9.49 0.78
C THR A 68 -9.03 -9.52 2.00
N CYS A 69 -9.11 -10.65 2.72
CA CYS A 69 -10.05 -10.86 3.83
C CYS A 69 -9.39 -10.83 5.23
N ILE A 70 -8.06 -10.86 5.36
CA ILE A 70 -7.40 -11.34 6.59
C ILE A 70 -7.00 -10.22 7.57
N SER A 71 -6.63 -9.03 7.08
CA SER A 71 -6.42 -7.77 7.83
C SER A 71 -5.53 -6.89 6.95
N THR A 72 -5.86 -5.61 6.82
CA THR A 72 -4.99 -4.64 6.12
C THR A 72 -4.33 -3.75 7.16
N GLY A 73 -3.10 -3.33 6.91
CA GLY A 73 -2.47 -2.27 7.69
C GLY A 73 -1.89 -1.18 6.82
N LEU A 74 -1.39 -0.13 7.46
CA LEU A 74 -0.66 0.95 6.83
C LEU A 74 0.64 1.16 7.59
N PHE A 75 1.75 1.18 6.85
CA PHE A 75 2.99 1.77 7.34
C PHE A 75 2.99 3.26 6.97
N LEU A 76 3.24 4.10 7.97
CA LEU A 76 3.32 5.55 7.82
C LEU A 76 4.77 5.97 7.97
N PHE A 77 5.36 6.42 6.87
CA PHE A 77 6.73 6.90 6.84
C PHE A 77 6.76 8.41 6.83
N ARG A 78 7.65 8.98 7.63
CA ARG A 78 7.88 10.43 7.70
C ARG A 78 9.28 10.74 7.18
N LYS A 79 9.39 11.87 6.47
CA LYS A 79 10.66 12.49 6.15
C LYS A 79 10.95 13.60 7.15
N SER A 80 12.00 13.49 7.94
CA SER A 80 12.48 14.55 8.85
C SER A 80 13.99 14.67 8.75
N ASN A 81 14.54 15.89 8.83
CA ASN A 81 16.00 16.13 8.75
C ASN A 81 16.69 15.40 7.57
N ARG A 82 16.05 15.40 6.39
CA ARG A 82 16.48 14.70 5.16
C ARG A 82 16.58 13.16 5.29
N ARG A 83 15.98 12.56 6.32
CA ARG A 83 15.94 11.11 6.54
C ARG A 83 14.49 10.61 6.55
N TYR A 84 14.30 9.41 6.05
CA TYR A 84 13.03 8.70 6.14
C TYR A 84 13.08 7.67 7.25
N HIS A 85 12.01 7.59 8.03
CA HIS A 85 11.86 6.61 9.09
C HIS A 85 10.41 6.12 9.15
N LEU A 86 10.23 4.88 9.61
CA LEU A 86 8.92 4.36 9.97
C LEU A 86 8.47 5.02 11.26
N ASP A 87 7.45 5.85 11.13
CA ASP A 87 6.94 6.68 12.20
C ASP A 87 5.85 5.89 12.95
N HIS A 88 4.79 5.54 12.22
CA HIS A 88 3.65 4.80 12.76
C HIS A 88 3.27 3.59 11.91
N HIS A 89 2.54 2.65 12.52
CA HIS A 89 1.87 1.56 11.82
C HIS A 89 0.46 1.42 12.38
N VAL A 90 -0.49 1.06 11.54
CA VAL A 90 -1.90 0.95 11.92
C VAL A 90 -2.50 -0.27 11.24
N ASN A 91 -3.16 -1.14 12.01
CA ASN A 91 -3.92 -2.27 11.46
C ASN A 91 -5.42 -1.97 11.54
N PHE A 92 -6.16 -2.32 10.49
CA PHE A 92 -7.61 -2.17 10.43
C PHE A 92 -8.25 -3.28 9.60
N SER A 93 -9.52 -3.53 9.88
CA SER A 93 -10.31 -4.56 9.21
C SER A 93 -11.79 -4.21 9.28
N PHE A 94 -12.56 -4.71 8.31
CA PHE A 94 -14.02 -4.54 8.28
C PHE A 94 -14.74 -5.20 9.48
N SER A 95 -14.10 -6.21 10.09
CA SER A 95 -14.61 -6.96 11.24
C SER A 95 -14.25 -6.31 12.59
N GLY A 96 -13.44 -5.26 12.61
CA GLY A 96 -13.08 -4.52 13.83
C GLY A 96 -12.10 -5.22 14.77
N VAL A 97 -11.72 -6.48 14.49
CA VAL A 97 -10.77 -7.29 15.29
C VAL A 97 -9.33 -7.08 14.79
N ALA A 98 -8.92 -5.82 14.61
CA ALA A 98 -7.52 -5.50 14.37
C ALA A 98 -6.86 -5.26 15.73
N LYS A 99 -6.03 -6.20 16.19
CA LYS A 99 -5.10 -5.91 17.29
C LYS A 99 -3.87 -5.24 16.68
N ASN A 100 -3.44 -4.11 17.27
CA ASN A 100 -2.15 -3.49 16.99
C ASN A 100 -1.04 -4.44 17.44
N ARG A 101 -0.71 -5.41 16.59
CA ARG A 101 0.53 -6.16 16.69
C ARG A 101 1.42 -5.61 15.59
N VAL A 102 2.39 -4.80 15.99
CA VAL A 102 3.55 -4.52 15.14
C VAL A 102 4.12 -5.89 14.76
N PRO A 103 4.40 -6.17 13.48
CA PRO A 103 5.36 -7.22 13.15
C PRO A 103 6.70 -6.74 13.72
N CYS A 104 7.10 -7.22 14.92
CA CYS A 104 8.24 -6.69 15.70
C CYS A 104 9.54 -6.50 14.89
N ASN A 105 9.67 -7.18 13.77
CA ASN A 105 10.88 -7.23 12.97
C ASN A 105 11.13 -6.00 12.07
N ILE A 106 10.08 -5.30 11.60
CA ILE A 106 10.29 -4.18 10.66
C ILE A 106 10.99 -3.00 11.33
N ARG A 107 10.65 -2.68 12.58
CA ARG A 107 11.27 -1.58 13.32
C ARG A 107 12.77 -1.85 13.53
N THR A 108 13.12 -3.05 14.00
CA THR A 108 14.52 -3.47 14.17
C THR A 108 15.30 -3.45 12.85
N PHE A 109 14.69 -3.89 11.75
CA PHE A 109 15.32 -3.82 10.44
C PHE A 109 15.61 -2.38 10.03
N ILE A 110 14.64 -1.48 10.18
CA ILE A 110 14.76 -0.07 9.80
C ILE A 110 15.79 0.67 10.66
N GLU A 111 15.83 0.40 11.96
CA GLU A 111 16.80 0.97 12.91
C GLU A 111 18.25 0.57 12.62
N SER A 112 18.47 -0.44 11.76
CA SER A 112 19.81 -0.83 11.32
C SER A 112 20.39 0.09 10.25
N PHE A 113 19.61 1.07 9.76
CA PHE A 113 20.01 1.99 8.70
C PHE A 113 19.85 3.45 9.14
N ARG A 114 20.70 4.33 8.59
CA ARG A 114 20.64 5.78 8.86
C ARG A 114 19.34 6.40 8.35
N SER A 115 18.86 5.94 7.20
CA SER A 115 17.59 6.35 6.60
C SER A 115 17.01 5.22 5.76
N VAL A 116 15.69 5.04 5.83
CA VAL A 116 14.94 4.03 5.07
C VAL A 116 13.80 4.72 4.34
N GLU A 117 13.98 4.91 3.04
CA GLU A 117 12.96 5.48 2.16
C GLU A 117 12.14 4.35 1.52
N PRO A 118 10.84 4.24 1.82
CA PRO A 118 9.96 3.32 1.11
C PRO A 118 9.72 3.85 -0.31
N ILE A 119 9.96 3.00 -1.31
CA ILE A 119 9.73 3.36 -2.71
C ILE A 119 8.38 2.86 -3.16
N HIS A 120 8.07 1.58 -2.91
CA HIS A 120 6.83 0.97 -3.38
C HIS A 120 6.45 -0.23 -2.52
N TYR A 121 5.16 -0.55 -2.49
CA TYR A 121 4.66 -1.76 -1.84
C TYR A 121 3.78 -2.54 -2.82
N CYS A 122 3.95 -3.85 -2.90
CA CYS A 122 3.12 -4.71 -3.71
C CYS A 122 2.94 -6.09 -3.07
N ASN A 123 1.68 -6.48 -2.80
CA ASN A 123 1.28 -7.83 -2.41
C ASN A 123 2.16 -8.50 -1.33
N GLY A 124 2.54 -7.75 -0.29
CA GLY A 124 3.35 -8.27 0.81
C GLY A 124 4.80 -7.79 0.84
N LEU A 125 5.32 -7.35 -0.30
CA LEU A 125 6.71 -6.97 -0.50
C LEU A 125 6.87 -5.44 -0.50
N LEU A 126 7.94 -4.97 0.12
CA LEU A 126 8.29 -3.55 0.22
C LEU A 126 9.61 -3.30 -0.52
N CYS A 127 9.60 -2.42 -1.51
CA CYS A 127 10.82 -1.92 -2.13
C CYS A 127 11.32 -0.71 -1.34
N LEU A 128 12.58 -0.79 -0.90
CA LEU A 128 13.20 0.19 -0.02
C LEU A 128 14.48 0.73 -0.65
N LYS A 129 14.73 2.01 -0.45
CA LYS A 129 16.04 2.65 -0.61
C LYS A 129 16.63 2.84 0.79
N LEU A 130 17.78 2.21 1.01
CA LEU A 130 18.48 2.17 2.28
C LEU A 130 19.72 3.03 2.18
N CYS A 131 19.94 3.86 3.20
CA CYS A 131 21.13 4.69 3.33
C CYS A 131 21.90 4.29 4.59
N LEU A 132 23.18 3.97 4.41
CA LEU A 132 24.11 3.62 5.47
C LEU A 132 24.78 4.87 6.07
N ASP A 133 25.51 4.70 7.16
CA ASP A 133 26.20 5.81 7.84
C ASP A 133 27.32 6.42 6.99
N ASN A 134 27.95 5.62 6.12
CA ASN A 134 28.97 6.03 5.14
C ASN A 134 28.38 6.71 3.88
N ASP A 135 27.10 7.09 3.91
CA ASP A 135 26.33 7.66 2.78
C ASP A 135 26.16 6.71 1.57
N GLU A 136 26.50 5.43 1.71
CA GLU A 136 26.23 4.42 0.70
C GLU A 136 24.73 4.13 0.60
N VAL A 137 24.22 4.08 -0.64
CA VAL A 137 22.82 3.86 -0.94
C VAL A 137 22.65 2.56 -1.72
N PHE A 138 21.74 1.72 -1.26
CA PHE A 138 21.34 0.52 -2.00
C PHE A 138 19.83 0.31 -1.96
N TYR A 139 19.35 -0.47 -2.92
CA TYR A 139 17.94 -0.79 -3.07
C TYR A 139 17.71 -2.25 -2.64
N CYS A 140 16.59 -2.53 -2.00
CA CYS A 140 16.23 -3.91 -1.67
C CYS A 140 14.72 -4.16 -1.77
N VAL A 141 14.36 -5.44 -1.92
CA VAL A 141 13.00 -5.92 -1.71
C VAL A 141 12.96 -6.63 -0.37
N TYR A 142 12.09 -6.17 0.52
CA TYR A 142 11.95 -6.64 1.89
C TYR A 142 10.57 -7.26 2.13
N ASN A 143 10.54 -8.43 2.75
CA ASN A 143 9.34 -9.01 3.33
C ASN A 143 9.38 -8.85 4.87
N HIS A 144 8.53 -7.97 5.37
CA HIS A 144 8.41 -7.66 6.80
C HIS A 144 7.89 -8.81 7.66
N CYS A 145 7.12 -9.74 7.08
CA CYS A 145 6.63 -10.91 7.80
C CYS A 145 7.77 -11.89 8.08
N THR A 146 8.55 -12.22 7.06
CA THR A 146 9.66 -13.19 7.18
C THR A 146 10.96 -12.57 7.68
N ASN A 147 11.04 -11.24 7.75
CA ASN A 147 12.25 -10.47 8.04
C ASN A 147 13.43 -10.84 7.11
N ARG A 148 13.14 -10.94 5.81
CA ARG A 148 14.13 -11.24 4.77
C ARG A 148 14.13 -10.12 3.76
N TYR A 149 15.30 -9.82 3.22
CA TYR A 149 15.45 -8.91 2.08
C TYR A 149 16.44 -9.49 1.09
N THR A 150 16.31 -9.03 -0.15
CA THR A 150 17.26 -9.26 -1.24
C THR A 150 17.65 -7.92 -1.84
N ASN A 151 18.94 -7.73 -2.08
CA ASN A 151 19.45 -6.51 -2.69
C ASN A 151 19.10 -6.48 -4.17
N ILE A 152 18.73 -5.30 -4.65
CA ILE A 152 18.50 -5.03 -6.06
C ILE A 152 19.77 -4.33 -6.58
N PRO A 153 20.39 -4.81 -7.67
CA PRO A 153 21.51 -4.10 -8.27
C PRO A 153 21.07 -2.70 -8.71
N LYS A 154 21.96 -1.70 -8.66
CA LYS A 154 21.66 -0.38 -9.24
C LYS A 154 21.43 -0.56 -10.75
N PRO A 155 20.36 0.03 -11.34
CA PRO A 155 20.23 0.09 -12.79
C PRO A 155 21.46 0.77 -13.40
N ASP A 156 21.93 0.24 -14.54
CA ASP A 156 22.98 0.89 -15.32
C ASP A 156 22.34 2.11 -16.02
N ILE A 157 22.57 3.29 -15.45
CA ILE A 157 22.07 4.58 -15.94
C ILE A 157 23.25 5.52 -16.11
N ASP A 158 23.14 6.42 -17.08
CA ASP A 158 24.20 7.36 -17.39
C ASP A 158 24.15 8.53 -16.39
N ASP A 159 24.82 8.34 -15.24
CA ASP A 159 24.93 9.36 -14.19
C ASP A 159 25.56 10.67 -14.74
N ASP A 160 26.32 10.64 -15.85
CA ASP A 160 26.96 11.80 -16.48
C ASP A 160 25.98 12.61 -17.39
N HIS A 161 24.78 12.07 -17.65
CA HIS A 161 23.77 12.67 -18.54
C HIS A 161 22.51 13.17 -17.83
N ASP A 162 22.58 13.40 -16.52
CA ASP A 162 21.46 13.87 -15.68
C ASP A 162 20.28 12.88 -15.62
N ASP A 163 20.55 11.58 -15.82
CA ASP A 163 19.55 10.53 -15.61
C ASP A 163 19.24 10.39 -14.11
N GLU A 164 17.96 10.44 -13.76
CA GLU A 164 17.48 10.29 -12.38
C GLU A 164 16.51 9.11 -12.27
N ILE A 165 16.77 8.19 -11.33
CA ILE A 165 15.78 7.17 -10.96
C ILE A 165 14.66 7.84 -10.17
N VAL A 166 13.50 8.01 -10.79
CA VAL A 166 12.34 8.66 -10.16
C VAL A 166 11.38 7.66 -9.53
N ALA A 167 11.39 6.39 -9.94
CA ALA A 167 10.57 5.34 -9.31
C ALA A 167 11.16 3.94 -9.48
N MET A 168 10.88 3.06 -8.52
CA MET A 168 11.00 1.60 -8.66
C MET A 168 9.70 0.94 -8.21
N ASN A 169 8.90 0.49 -9.18
CA ASN A 169 7.59 -0.09 -8.90
C ASN A 169 7.67 -1.63 -8.93
N LEU A 170 7.44 -2.26 -7.78
CA LEU A 170 7.23 -3.71 -7.69
C LEU A 170 6.00 -4.16 -8.49
N ALA A 171 6.20 -5.20 -9.29
CA ALA A 171 5.16 -5.95 -9.96
C ALA A 171 5.20 -7.40 -9.46
N PHE A 172 4.29 -7.74 -8.56
CA PHE A 172 4.28 -9.05 -7.91
C PHE A 172 2.86 -9.55 -7.74
N ASP A 173 2.53 -10.67 -8.38
CA ASP A 173 1.27 -11.38 -8.19
C ASP A 173 1.56 -12.78 -7.61
N PRO A 174 1.47 -12.96 -6.29
CA PRO A 174 1.76 -14.24 -5.66
C PRO A 174 0.76 -15.34 -6.02
N SER A 175 -0.38 -14.99 -6.64
CA SER A 175 -1.33 -15.98 -7.17
C SER A 175 -0.88 -16.57 -8.52
N LYS A 176 0.03 -15.88 -9.25
CA LYS A 176 0.51 -16.31 -10.57
C LYS A 176 1.96 -16.79 -10.56
N SER A 177 2.83 -16.15 -9.79
CA SER A 177 4.27 -16.44 -9.76
C SER A 177 4.84 -16.23 -8.36
N SER A 178 5.87 -17.01 -8.00
CA SER A 178 6.65 -16.78 -6.79
C SER A 178 7.65 -15.62 -6.94
N ASN A 179 7.96 -15.22 -8.16
CA ASN A 179 8.98 -14.23 -8.47
C ASN A 179 8.33 -12.86 -8.68
N TYR A 180 8.97 -11.83 -8.15
CA TYR A 180 8.60 -10.44 -8.42
C TYR A 180 9.44 -9.87 -9.56
N LYS A 181 8.86 -8.88 -10.25
CA LYS A 181 9.56 -8.00 -11.18
C LYS A 181 9.58 -6.57 -10.62
N ILE A 182 10.50 -5.76 -11.12
CA ILE A 182 10.59 -4.33 -10.79
C ILE A 182 10.58 -3.54 -12.09
N VAL A 183 9.75 -2.51 -12.15
CA VAL A 183 9.74 -1.50 -13.22
C VAL A 183 10.37 -0.23 -12.67
N CYS A 184 11.60 0.04 -13.09
CA CYS A 184 12.31 1.28 -12.81
C CYS A 184 11.91 2.33 -13.85
N VAL A 185 11.64 3.55 -13.38
CA VAL A 185 11.39 4.70 -14.24
C VAL A 185 12.55 5.66 -14.08
N VAL A 186 13.24 5.93 -15.19
CA VAL A 186 14.37 6.84 -15.26
C VAL A 186 13.93 8.08 -16.01
N LYS A 187 14.18 9.24 -15.43
CA LYS A 187 13.95 10.54 -16.04
C LYS A 187 15.28 11.04 -16.57
N GLY A 188 15.39 11.16 -17.89
CA GLY A 188 16.53 11.79 -18.55
C GLY A 188 16.27 13.25 -18.89
N ARG A 189 17.17 13.82 -19.70
CA ARG A 189 17.11 15.21 -20.17
C ARG A 189 15.78 15.53 -20.87
N LEU A 190 15.39 16.81 -20.79
CA LEU A 190 14.20 17.36 -21.44
C LEU A 190 12.87 16.68 -21.07
N GLY A 191 12.83 15.99 -19.93
CA GLY A 191 11.64 15.30 -19.41
C GLY A 191 11.33 13.99 -20.11
N LEU A 192 12.32 13.31 -20.70
CA LEU A 192 12.13 11.98 -21.27
C LEU A 192 12.08 10.93 -20.14
N LEU A 193 10.99 10.17 -20.07
CA LEU A 193 10.86 9.03 -19.17
C LEU A 193 11.16 7.74 -19.93
N ARG A 194 12.06 6.92 -19.38
CA ARG A 194 12.42 5.60 -19.88
C ARG A 194 12.08 4.55 -18.83
N PHE A 195 11.78 3.34 -19.29
CA PHE A 195 11.35 2.24 -18.42
C PHE A 195 12.33 1.08 -18.52
N LEU A 196 12.84 0.64 -17.37
CA LEU A 196 13.70 -0.53 -17.25
C LEU A 196 13.01 -1.59 -16.40
N THR A 197 13.19 -2.85 -16.76
CA THR A 197 12.64 -4.00 -16.04
C THR A 197 13.76 -4.80 -15.38
N PHE A 198 13.46 -5.35 -14.20
CA PHE A 198 14.33 -6.27 -13.48
C PHE A 198 13.51 -7.47 -12.99
N CYS A 199 14.10 -8.65 -13.04
CA CYS A 199 13.58 -9.88 -12.46
C CYS A 199 14.69 -10.47 -11.58
N ALA A 200 14.35 -11.08 -10.44
CA ALA A 200 15.32 -11.56 -9.45
C ALA A 200 16.40 -12.54 -9.99
N GLU A 201 16.14 -13.17 -11.14
CA GLU A 201 17.06 -14.11 -11.83
C GLU A 201 17.79 -13.48 -13.03
N SER A 202 17.66 -12.17 -13.23
CA SER A 202 18.10 -11.43 -14.44
C SER A 202 18.91 -10.18 -14.09
N THR A 203 19.56 -9.60 -15.09
CA THR A 203 20.06 -8.22 -15.04
C THR A 203 18.94 -7.23 -15.39
N TRP A 204 19.19 -5.94 -15.19
CA TRP A 204 18.34 -4.88 -15.71
C TRP A 204 18.27 -4.94 -17.23
N LYS A 205 17.08 -4.66 -17.77
CA LYS A 205 16.81 -4.59 -19.20
C LYS A 205 16.04 -3.32 -19.51
N GLU A 206 16.43 -2.59 -20.55
CA GLU A 206 15.64 -1.47 -21.05
C GLU A 206 14.47 -1.99 -21.90
N SER A 207 13.27 -1.44 -21.67
CA SER A 207 12.06 -1.84 -22.39
C SER A 207 11.94 -1.23 -23.80
N GLY A 208 12.77 -0.21 -24.10
CA GLY A 208 12.64 0.61 -25.30
C GLY A 208 11.39 1.50 -25.32
N GLN A 209 10.63 1.54 -24.23
CA GLN A 209 9.45 2.41 -24.10
C GLN A 209 9.87 3.77 -23.54
N GLU A 210 9.40 4.83 -24.18
CA GLU A 210 9.70 6.20 -23.78
C GLU A 210 8.47 7.09 -23.87
N VAL A 211 8.39 8.09 -22.99
CA VAL A 211 7.37 9.13 -23.05
C VAL A 211 7.94 10.46 -22.59
N ARG A 212 7.66 11.53 -23.33
CA ARG A 212 8.09 12.87 -22.97
C ARG A 212 7.04 13.56 -22.11
N VAL A 213 7.46 14.10 -20.98
CA VAL A 213 6.60 14.89 -20.09
C VAL A 213 6.97 16.37 -20.15
N ARG A 214 5.97 17.25 -20.01
CA ARG A 214 6.15 18.70 -20.18
C ARG A 214 6.55 19.43 -18.90
N GLY A 215 6.37 18.80 -17.73
CA GLY A 215 6.63 19.42 -16.44
C GLY A 215 7.53 18.58 -15.53
N GLU A 216 8.25 19.25 -14.65
CA GLU A 216 8.92 18.61 -13.52
C GLU A 216 7.87 18.07 -12.54
N TYR A 217 7.97 16.79 -12.19
CA TYR A 217 7.11 16.12 -11.19
C TYR A 217 5.61 16.08 -11.52
N SER A 218 5.25 15.90 -12.79
CA SER A 218 3.83 15.78 -13.17
C SER A 218 3.18 14.49 -12.64
N TYR A 219 3.92 13.39 -12.60
CA TYR A 219 3.44 12.10 -12.08
C TYR A 219 3.76 11.93 -10.60
N TYR A 220 2.91 11.16 -9.92
CA TYR A 220 3.17 10.65 -8.57
C TYR A 220 4.11 9.44 -8.62
N PHE A 221 5.35 9.67 -9.04
CA PHE A 221 6.40 8.64 -9.07
C PHE A 221 6.58 8.00 -7.68
N GLY A 222 6.75 6.67 -7.62
CA GLY A 222 6.76 5.89 -6.36
C GLY A 222 5.38 5.57 -5.78
N LYS A 223 4.29 6.06 -6.39
CA LYS A 223 2.92 5.69 -6.05
C LYS A 223 2.19 5.02 -7.20
N GLY A 224 2.95 4.29 -8.02
CA GLY A 224 2.38 3.38 -8.98
C GLY A 224 1.50 2.33 -8.31
N VAL A 225 0.58 1.74 -9.07
CA VAL A 225 -0.28 0.67 -8.57
C VAL A 225 -0.17 -0.52 -9.52
N PHE A 226 0.32 -1.64 -9.00
CA PHE A 226 0.31 -2.89 -9.72
C PHE A 226 -1.08 -3.53 -9.65
N SER A 227 -1.69 -3.74 -10.81
CA SER A 227 -2.96 -4.44 -10.95
C SER A 227 -3.04 -5.07 -12.33
N ASN A 228 -3.73 -6.21 -12.48
CA ASN A 228 -3.94 -6.85 -13.78
C ASN A 228 -2.66 -7.06 -14.64
N GLY A 229 -1.50 -7.29 -14.00
CA GLY A 229 -0.22 -7.49 -14.71
C GLY A 229 0.47 -6.21 -15.18
N ALA A 230 -0.05 -5.03 -14.84
CA ALA A 230 0.50 -3.74 -15.27
C ALA A 230 0.72 -2.77 -14.10
N ILE A 231 1.69 -1.87 -14.27
CA ILE A 231 1.93 -0.73 -13.36
C ILE A 231 1.18 0.48 -13.88
N HIS A 232 0.31 1.05 -13.05
CA HIS A 232 -0.49 2.22 -13.37
C HIS A 232 0.07 3.46 -12.70
N LEU A 233 0.21 4.55 -13.45
CA LEU A 233 0.76 5.81 -12.99
C LEU A 233 -0.24 6.93 -13.26
N VAL A 234 -0.54 7.70 -12.22
CA VAL A 234 -1.43 8.87 -12.30
C VAL A 234 -0.62 10.17 -12.27
N SER A 235 -1.17 11.20 -12.91
CA SER A 235 -0.52 12.49 -13.10
C SER A 235 -1.43 13.66 -12.78
N LYS A 236 -0.87 14.72 -12.21
CA LYS A 236 -1.60 15.96 -11.95
C LYS A 236 -1.99 16.68 -13.25
N SER A 237 -1.20 16.57 -14.30
CA SER A 237 -1.38 17.37 -15.53
C SER A 237 -1.19 16.60 -16.83
N GLU A 238 -0.49 15.47 -16.80
CA GLU A 238 -0.28 14.62 -17.97
C GLU A 238 -1.39 13.56 -18.08
N PRO A 239 -1.48 12.85 -19.22
CA PRO A 239 -2.27 11.63 -19.31
C PRO A 239 -1.83 10.60 -18.28
N PHE A 240 -2.73 9.70 -17.88
CA PHE A 240 -2.37 8.57 -17.07
C PHE A 240 -1.71 7.47 -17.91
N LEU A 241 -0.79 6.73 -17.31
CA LEU A 241 -0.02 5.70 -17.99
C LEU A 241 -0.25 4.32 -17.36
N CYS A 242 -0.12 3.30 -18.18
CA CYS A 242 -0.15 1.90 -17.82
C CYS A 242 1.02 1.19 -18.52
N PHE A 243 1.92 0.60 -17.75
CA PHE A 243 3.04 -0.18 -18.26
C PHE A 243 2.75 -1.67 -18.06
N ASP A 244 2.52 -2.39 -19.15
CA ASP A 244 2.35 -3.84 -19.18
C ASP A 244 3.70 -4.50 -18.88
N VAL A 245 3.78 -5.22 -17.77
CA VAL A 245 5.06 -5.74 -17.25
C VAL A 245 5.54 -6.96 -18.01
N ASP A 246 4.62 -7.76 -18.56
CA ASP A 246 4.96 -8.99 -19.27
C ASP A 246 5.27 -8.72 -20.74
N ASN A 247 4.54 -7.81 -21.36
CA ASN A 247 4.78 -7.39 -22.75
C ASN A 247 5.75 -6.20 -22.88
N GLU A 248 6.19 -5.63 -21.75
CA GLU A 248 7.09 -4.45 -21.68
C GLU A 248 6.59 -3.28 -22.55
N CYS A 249 5.29 -3.01 -22.49
CA CYS A 249 4.62 -2.06 -23.38
C CYS A 249 3.98 -0.93 -22.58
N LEU A 250 4.26 0.31 -22.96
CA LEU A 250 3.66 1.50 -22.36
C LEU A 250 2.39 1.89 -23.12
N LYS A 251 1.30 2.08 -22.39
CA LYS A 251 -0.01 2.49 -22.92
C LYS A 251 -0.52 3.71 -22.17
N VAL A 252 -1.20 4.60 -22.88
CA VAL A 252 -1.98 5.68 -22.25
C VAL A 252 -3.32 5.09 -21.82
N MET A 253 -3.72 5.33 -20.58
CA MET A 253 -5.04 4.93 -20.06
C MET A 253 -5.95 6.16 -19.97
N PRO A 254 -7.29 5.99 -19.97
CA PRO A 254 -8.20 7.13 -19.80
C PRO A 254 -7.84 7.89 -18.54
N SER A 255 -7.94 9.22 -18.61
CA SER A 255 -7.63 10.12 -17.51
C SER A 255 -8.91 10.87 -17.11
N THR A 256 -9.02 11.25 -15.84
CA THR A 256 -10.04 12.21 -15.41
C THR A 256 -9.76 13.58 -16.04
N SER A 257 -10.82 14.35 -16.28
CA SER A 257 -10.70 15.69 -16.84
C SER A 257 -10.07 16.66 -15.83
N ILE A 258 -9.24 17.57 -16.33
CA ILE A 258 -8.83 18.73 -15.55
C ILE A 258 -9.96 19.75 -15.65
N HIS A 259 -10.47 20.20 -14.51
CA HIS A 259 -11.59 21.14 -14.47
C HIS A 259 -11.23 22.51 -15.04
N GLU A 260 -12.21 23.18 -15.65
CA GLU A 260 -12.03 24.51 -16.22
C GLU A 260 -11.51 25.50 -15.17
N GLY A 261 -10.52 26.32 -15.54
CA GLY A 261 -9.84 27.23 -14.61
C GLY A 261 -8.73 26.59 -13.77
N HIS A 262 -8.53 25.27 -13.83
CA HIS A 262 -7.43 24.58 -13.15
C HIS A 262 -6.37 24.08 -14.13
N ASN A 263 -5.10 24.11 -13.69
CA ASN A 263 -3.98 23.58 -14.46
C ASN A 263 -3.60 22.14 -14.05
N ARG A 264 -4.21 21.62 -12.97
CA ARG A 264 -3.85 20.35 -12.32
C ARG A 264 -5.05 19.67 -11.67
N ARG A 265 -5.06 18.33 -11.69
CA ARG A 265 -5.96 17.48 -10.91
C ARG A 265 -5.61 17.54 -9.42
N LYS A 266 -6.64 17.56 -8.57
CA LYS A 266 -6.50 17.51 -7.12
C LYS A 266 -6.63 16.08 -6.60
N ILE A 267 -5.66 15.22 -6.96
CA ILE A 267 -5.66 13.80 -6.57
C ILE A 267 -5.31 13.67 -5.08
N LYS A 268 -6.22 13.05 -4.33
CA LYS A 268 -6.09 12.74 -2.90
C LYS A 268 -5.63 11.31 -2.65
N TYR A 269 -5.99 10.37 -3.53
CA TYR A 269 -5.60 8.96 -3.41
C TYR A 269 -5.66 8.24 -4.76
N PHE A 270 -4.77 7.28 -4.98
CA PHE A 270 -4.89 6.30 -6.07
C PHE A 270 -4.46 4.92 -5.54
N GLY A 271 -5.18 3.87 -5.91
CA GLY A 271 -4.92 2.57 -5.31
C GLY A 271 -5.76 1.45 -5.89
N GLU A 272 -5.47 0.23 -5.43
CA GLU A 272 -6.21 -0.97 -5.78
C GLU A 272 -7.02 -1.45 -4.56
N SER A 273 -8.26 -1.83 -4.84
CA SER A 273 -9.13 -2.55 -3.92
C SER A 273 -9.98 -3.56 -4.70
N ASN A 274 -9.98 -4.83 -4.26
CA ASN A 274 -10.78 -5.92 -4.83
C ASN A 274 -10.62 -6.12 -6.35
N GLY A 275 -9.39 -6.02 -6.84
CA GLY A 275 -9.00 -6.18 -8.25
C GLY A 275 -9.34 -4.97 -9.12
N LYS A 276 -9.75 -3.85 -8.51
CA LYS A 276 -10.19 -2.64 -9.21
C LYS A 276 -9.34 -1.45 -8.83
N LEU A 277 -9.11 -0.57 -9.81
CA LEU A 277 -8.38 0.67 -9.61
C LEU A 277 -9.34 1.77 -9.20
N HIS A 278 -8.95 2.49 -8.14
CA HIS A 278 -9.71 3.61 -7.61
C HIS A 278 -8.84 4.87 -7.58
N LEU A 279 -9.48 5.99 -7.90
CA LEU A 279 -8.90 7.31 -7.86
C LEU A 279 -9.82 8.21 -7.06
N ILE A 280 -9.27 8.97 -6.11
CA ILE A 280 -10.04 9.93 -5.32
C ILE A 280 -9.51 11.32 -5.62
N GLU A 281 -10.41 12.19 -6.05
CA GLU A 281 -10.12 13.60 -6.33
C GLU A 281 -11.01 14.50 -5.50
N GLU A 282 -10.48 15.67 -5.13
CA GLU A 282 -11.27 16.74 -4.56
C GLU A 282 -12.28 17.25 -5.60
N ASN A 283 -13.54 17.35 -5.20
CA ASN A 283 -14.60 17.85 -6.06
C ASN A 283 -14.51 19.38 -6.19
N VAL A 284 -14.82 19.90 -7.37
CA VAL A 284 -14.79 21.35 -7.67
C VAL A 284 -15.70 22.17 -6.76
N LEU A 285 -16.81 21.58 -6.30
CA LEU A 285 -17.83 22.31 -5.54
C LEU A 285 -17.33 22.78 -4.17
N ARG A 286 -16.57 21.95 -3.45
CA ARG A 286 -15.95 22.30 -2.16
C ARG A 286 -14.86 21.31 -1.73
N PRO A 287 -13.88 21.73 -0.90
CA PRO A 287 -12.73 20.90 -0.52
C PRO A 287 -13.04 19.63 0.28
N THR A 288 -14.18 19.59 1.00
CA THR A 288 -14.62 18.42 1.79
C THR A 288 -15.34 17.37 0.96
N LEU A 289 -15.72 17.70 -0.28
CA LEU A 289 -16.44 16.79 -1.15
C LEU A 289 -15.44 16.03 -2.03
N LEU A 290 -15.50 14.70 -2.00
CA LEU A 290 -14.58 13.82 -2.70
C LEU A 290 -15.32 12.99 -3.75
N ASN A 291 -14.77 12.94 -4.96
CA ASN A 291 -15.22 11.99 -5.99
C ASN A 291 -14.35 10.75 -5.92
N VAL A 292 -14.97 9.59 -5.66
CA VAL A 292 -14.32 8.29 -5.71
C VAL A 292 -14.64 7.65 -7.06
N PHE A 293 -13.65 7.61 -7.94
CA PHE A 293 -13.75 6.99 -9.25
C PHE A 293 -13.34 5.52 -9.20
N GLU A 294 -13.96 4.71 -10.07
CA GLU A 294 -13.54 3.35 -10.41
C GLU A 294 -13.25 3.30 -11.92
N LEU A 295 -12.16 2.63 -12.30
CA LEU A 295 -11.84 2.38 -13.71
C LEU A 295 -12.59 1.14 -14.20
N GLU A 296 -13.24 1.24 -15.36
CA GLU A 296 -13.86 0.06 -15.98
C GLU A 296 -12.82 -1.01 -16.35
N LYS A 297 -13.22 -2.28 -16.27
CA LYS A 297 -12.33 -3.43 -16.47
C LYS A 297 -11.69 -3.48 -17.86
N ASP A 298 -12.35 -2.91 -18.86
CA ASP A 298 -11.89 -2.81 -20.24
C ASP A 298 -11.02 -1.57 -20.50
N TYR A 299 -10.73 -0.79 -19.45
CA TYR A 299 -9.95 0.45 -19.52
C TYR A 299 -10.61 1.51 -20.41
N SER A 300 -11.93 1.49 -20.57
CA SER A 300 -12.65 2.45 -21.43
C SER A 300 -12.80 3.84 -20.80
N LYS A 301 -13.17 3.91 -19.52
CA LYS A 301 -13.42 5.17 -18.80
C LYS A 301 -13.34 5.03 -17.28
N TRP A 302 -13.17 6.18 -16.63
CA TRP A 302 -13.43 6.36 -15.21
C TRP A 302 -14.89 6.76 -15.00
N PHE A 303 -15.56 6.15 -14.03
CA PHE A 303 -16.89 6.57 -13.58
C PHE A 303 -16.87 6.91 -12.09
N VAL A 304 -17.69 7.88 -11.69
CA VAL A 304 -17.85 8.23 -10.27
C VAL A 304 -18.67 7.12 -9.61
N LYS A 305 -18.04 6.39 -8.70
CA LYS A 305 -18.69 5.33 -7.92
C LYS A 305 -19.33 5.88 -6.65
N TYR A 306 -18.64 6.78 -5.97
CA TYR A 306 -19.14 7.45 -4.76
C TYR A 306 -18.83 8.94 -4.81
N VAL A 307 -19.71 9.73 -4.21
CA VAL A 307 -19.46 11.12 -3.83
C VAL A 307 -19.54 11.18 -2.32
N VAL A 308 -18.42 11.48 -1.67
CA VAL A 308 -18.28 11.42 -0.21
C VAL A 308 -18.05 12.82 0.31
N ASP A 309 -18.94 13.29 1.19
CA ASP A 309 -18.76 14.53 1.90
C ASP A 309 -18.20 14.26 3.30
N VAL A 310 -17.01 14.80 3.57
CA VAL A 310 -16.37 14.68 4.89
C VAL A 310 -16.54 15.92 5.76
N ASP A 311 -17.42 16.85 5.38
CA ASP A 311 -17.65 18.09 6.14
C ASP A 311 -18.17 17.83 7.55
N ASP A 312 -19.01 16.81 7.77
CA ASP A 312 -19.50 16.45 9.10
C ASP A 312 -18.37 16.05 10.08
N LEU A 313 -17.21 15.63 9.56
CA LEU A 313 -16.03 15.37 10.40
C LEU A 313 -15.49 16.64 11.04
N SER A 314 -15.73 17.83 10.48
CA SER A 314 -15.28 19.11 11.06
C SER A 314 -15.93 19.37 12.43
N ARG A 315 -17.15 18.86 12.65
CA ARG A 315 -17.82 18.95 13.95
C ARG A 315 -17.20 18.02 14.99
N LEU A 316 -16.75 16.85 14.57
CA LEU A 316 -16.12 15.84 15.44
C LEU A 316 -14.64 16.13 15.68
N PHE A 317 -13.96 16.72 14.70
CA PHE A 317 -12.54 17.03 14.71
C PHE A 317 -12.30 18.48 14.27
N PRO A 318 -12.61 19.49 15.12
CA PRO A 318 -12.56 20.91 14.74
C PRO A 318 -11.18 21.40 14.26
N LEU A 319 -10.11 20.72 14.66
CA LEU A 319 -8.74 21.03 14.21
C LEU A 319 -8.54 20.80 12.71
N MET A 320 -9.42 20.06 12.03
CA MET A 320 -9.33 19.89 10.58
C MET A 320 -9.77 21.13 9.81
N SER A 321 -10.50 22.07 10.42
CA SER A 321 -10.89 23.33 9.80
C SER A 321 -10.02 24.47 10.30
N PHE A 322 -9.60 25.35 9.39
CA PHE A 322 -8.85 26.56 9.72
C PHE A 322 -9.34 27.74 8.87
N ASN A 323 -9.22 28.95 9.40
CA ASN A 323 -9.53 30.16 8.65
C ASN A 323 -8.28 30.57 7.88
N GLU A 324 -8.37 30.74 6.56
CA GLU A 324 -7.24 31.29 5.81
C GLU A 324 -7.00 32.76 6.21
N PRO A 325 -5.78 33.14 6.61
CA PRO A 325 -5.50 34.48 7.15
C PRO A 325 -5.81 35.63 6.18
N GLU A 326 -5.82 35.35 4.87
CA GLU A 326 -5.86 36.35 3.80
C GLU A 326 -7.28 36.58 3.24
N PHE A 327 -8.22 35.66 3.48
CA PHE A 327 -9.60 35.76 3.05
C PHE A 327 -10.52 35.40 4.21
N LEU A 328 -11.08 36.41 4.88
CA LEU A 328 -11.96 36.27 6.06
C LEU A 328 -13.26 35.48 5.81
N GLU A 329 -13.45 34.89 4.63
CA GLU A 329 -14.65 34.12 4.24
C GLU A 329 -14.36 32.71 3.71
N VAL A 330 -13.09 32.26 3.62
CA VAL A 330 -12.75 30.91 3.13
C VAL A 330 -12.26 30.02 4.28
N VAL A 331 -13.07 29.00 4.60
CA VAL A 331 -12.68 27.93 5.53
C VAL A 331 -11.85 26.90 4.78
N GLY A 332 -10.58 26.76 5.17
CA GLY A 332 -9.68 25.71 4.70
C GLY A 332 -9.89 24.41 5.48
N TYR A 333 -9.59 23.27 4.84
CA TYR A 333 -9.70 21.95 5.45
C TYR A 333 -8.38 21.18 5.30
N GLN A 334 -7.87 20.67 6.42
CA GLN A 334 -6.66 19.89 6.50
C GLN A 334 -7.02 18.41 6.72
N PHE A 335 -6.99 17.63 5.63
CA PHE A 335 -7.09 16.18 5.67
C PHE A 335 -6.57 15.54 4.37
N ASP A 336 -6.21 14.26 4.45
CA ASP A 336 -5.84 13.45 3.29
C ASP A 336 -6.32 12.00 3.43
N VAL A 337 -6.51 11.34 2.29
CA VAL A 337 -6.95 9.94 2.23
C VAL A 337 -5.72 9.04 2.16
N LEU A 338 -5.49 8.24 3.20
CA LEU A 338 -4.34 7.33 3.27
C LEU A 338 -4.61 5.97 2.61
N CYS A 339 -5.86 5.52 2.67
CA CYS A 339 -6.29 4.24 2.11
C CYS A 339 -7.78 4.26 1.76
N PHE A 340 -8.15 3.55 0.71
CA PHE A 340 -9.52 3.24 0.36
C PHE A 340 -9.69 1.73 0.29
N LEU A 341 -10.73 1.22 0.94
CA LEU A 341 -11.12 -0.19 0.89
C LEU A 341 -12.58 -0.30 0.47
N ASP A 342 -12.82 -1.02 -0.60
CA ASP A 342 -14.15 -1.30 -1.12
C ASP A 342 -14.55 -2.75 -0.87
N GLY A 343 -15.14 -3.02 0.28
CA GLY A 343 -15.59 -4.35 0.71
C GLY A 343 -16.94 -4.72 0.12
N GLU A 344 -17.03 -4.89 -1.20
CA GLU A 344 -18.26 -5.29 -1.90
C GLU A 344 -18.89 -6.56 -1.29
N LYS A 345 -18.06 -7.50 -0.80
CA LYS A 345 -18.53 -8.75 -0.17
C LYS A 345 -19.07 -8.53 1.24
N GLU A 346 -18.47 -7.60 1.99
CA GLU A 346 -18.84 -7.24 3.35
C GLU A 346 -19.97 -6.19 3.41
N GLY A 347 -20.32 -5.59 2.27
CA GLY A 347 -21.27 -4.48 2.17
C GLY A 347 -20.75 -3.19 2.84
N LYS A 348 -19.43 -3.06 3.01
CA LYS A 348 -18.80 -1.93 3.69
C LYS A 348 -17.75 -1.29 2.80
N THR A 349 -17.77 0.03 2.72
CA THR A 349 -16.76 0.80 2.01
C THR A 349 -16.15 1.79 2.98
N MET A 350 -14.81 1.83 3.04
CA MET A 350 -14.07 2.52 4.10
C MET A 350 -12.99 3.42 3.52
N LEU A 351 -12.91 4.64 4.06
CA LEU A 351 -11.79 5.54 3.91
C LEU A 351 -10.95 5.50 5.19
N VAL A 352 -9.62 5.49 5.04
CA VAL A 352 -8.71 5.81 6.14
C VAL A 352 -8.20 7.21 5.92
N LEU A 353 -8.53 8.12 6.84
CA LEU A 353 -8.24 9.55 6.72
C LEU A 353 -7.17 9.95 7.73
N SER A 354 -6.23 10.78 7.29
CA SER A 354 -5.35 11.53 8.19
C SER A 354 -5.95 12.89 8.42
N LEU A 355 -6.17 13.21 9.69
CA LEU A 355 -6.57 14.51 10.20
C LEU A 355 -5.43 15.06 11.08
N PRO A 356 -5.45 16.35 11.43
CA PRO A 356 -4.54 16.91 12.43
C PRO A 356 -4.64 16.13 13.74
N GLY A 357 -3.53 15.49 14.11
CA GLY A 357 -3.38 14.73 15.34
C GLY A 357 -4.07 13.36 15.39
N LYS A 358 -4.74 12.91 14.32
CA LYS A 358 -5.45 11.62 14.30
C LYS A 358 -5.42 10.92 12.93
N VAL A 359 -5.42 9.60 12.96
CA VAL A 359 -5.80 8.76 11.81
C VAL A 359 -7.07 8.01 12.19
N ILE A 360 -8.08 8.09 11.32
CA ILE A 360 -9.40 7.50 11.54
C ILE A 360 -9.77 6.58 10.38
N SER A 361 -10.60 5.58 10.64
CA SER A 361 -11.40 4.93 9.61
C SER A 361 -12.79 5.53 9.58
N TYR A 362 -13.28 5.81 8.38
CA TYR A 362 -14.61 6.34 8.10
C TYR A 362 -15.34 5.40 7.14
N ASP A 363 -16.43 4.80 7.60
CA ASP A 363 -17.32 3.97 6.79
C ASP A 363 -18.29 4.88 6.04
N ILE A 364 -18.20 4.91 4.71
CA ILE A 364 -18.94 5.87 3.88
C ILE A 364 -20.43 5.51 3.77
N ASN A 365 -20.83 4.27 4.10
CA ASN A 365 -22.20 3.81 3.94
C ASN A 365 -23.08 4.20 5.13
N ASN A 366 -22.52 4.17 6.35
CA ASN A 366 -23.24 4.48 7.59
C ASN A 366 -22.65 5.68 8.35
N MET A 367 -21.62 6.32 7.80
CA MET A 367 -20.91 7.48 8.38
C MET A 367 -20.26 7.19 9.74
N ASN A 368 -20.00 5.92 10.05
CA ASN A 368 -19.36 5.54 11.30
C ASN A 368 -17.86 5.89 11.28
N VAL A 369 -17.41 6.52 12.36
CA VAL A 369 -16.02 6.91 12.58
C VAL A 369 -15.42 6.05 13.67
N LYS A 370 -14.22 5.53 13.42
CA LYS A 370 -13.39 4.87 14.44
C LYS A 370 -11.98 5.43 14.40
N GLU A 371 -11.50 5.84 15.57
CA GLU A 371 -10.11 6.27 15.72
C GLU A 371 -9.17 5.06 15.63
N LEU A 372 -8.13 5.18 14.82
CA LEU A 372 -7.13 4.14 14.62
C LEU A 372 -5.80 4.48 15.29
N LEU A 373 -5.41 5.76 15.27
CA LEU A 373 -4.16 6.24 15.81
C LEU A 373 -4.29 7.70 16.25
N ASN A 374 -3.74 8.03 17.43
CA ASN A 374 -3.48 9.41 17.83
C ASN A 374 -2.04 9.75 17.47
N VAL A 375 -1.83 10.91 16.86
CA VAL A 375 -0.51 11.39 16.43
C VAL A 375 -0.25 12.71 17.13
N GLN A 376 0.93 12.90 17.73
CA GLN A 376 1.25 14.18 18.34
C GLN A 376 1.51 15.22 17.25
N LEU A 377 0.91 16.40 17.36
CA LEU A 377 1.02 17.46 16.36
C LEU A 377 2.48 17.92 16.17
N GLU A 378 3.24 17.96 17.27
CA GLU A 378 4.65 18.36 17.29
C GLU A 378 5.57 17.41 16.51
N GLU A 379 5.18 16.14 16.43
CA GLU A 379 5.93 15.14 15.67
C GLU A 379 5.71 15.32 14.17
N LEU A 380 4.52 15.79 13.75
CA LEU A 380 4.08 15.80 12.35
C LEU A 380 4.49 17.01 11.53
N HIS A 381 5.40 17.88 12.00
CA HIS A 381 5.86 19.05 11.24
C HIS A 381 6.49 18.65 9.88
N LEU A 382 5.66 18.59 8.84
CA LEU A 382 6.07 18.37 7.46
C LEU A 382 6.27 19.73 6.82
N ASN A 383 7.53 20.18 6.74
CA ASN A 383 7.86 21.43 6.05
C ASN A 383 7.74 21.21 4.54
N MET A 384 6.67 21.74 3.95
CA MET A 384 6.43 21.77 2.51
C MET A 384 6.25 23.23 2.11
N GLU A 385 7.23 23.78 1.38
CA GLU A 385 7.12 25.14 0.82
C GLU A 385 6.71 26.20 1.86
N ASP A 386 7.30 26.14 3.06
CA ASP A 386 7.08 27.05 4.20
C ASP A 386 5.70 26.98 4.91
N TYR A 387 4.84 26.02 4.55
CA TYR A 387 3.59 25.73 5.28
C TYR A 387 3.72 24.50 6.19
N LEU A 388 3.26 24.63 7.44
CA LEU A 388 3.20 23.51 8.40
C LEU A 388 1.98 22.63 8.11
N VAL A 389 2.22 21.40 7.64
CA VAL A 389 1.16 20.39 7.47
C VAL A 389 1.18 19.42 8.65
N TYR A 390 0.03 19.25 9.32
CA TYR A 390 -0.11 18.43 10.54
C TYR A 390 -0.76 17.07 10.31
N ASN A 391 -0.79 16.59 9.07
CA ASN A 391 -1.38 15.30 8.70
C ASN A 391 -0.49 14.54 7.70
N TYR A 392 -0.58 13.21 7.70
CA TYR A 392 0.04 12.41 6.65
C TYR A 392 -0.72 12.61 5.34
N LYS A 393 0.03 12.59 4.22
CA LYS A 393 -0.52 12.51 2.87
C LYS A 393 -0.51 11.07 2.40
N TRP A 394 -1.31 10.78 1.36
CA TRP A 394 -1.36 9.44 0.75
C TRP A 394 0.03 8.88 0.42
N TYR A 395 0.96 9.72 -0.03
CA TYR A 395 2.30 9.25 -0.38
C TYR A 395 3.20 8.91 0.83
N HIS A 396 2.80 9.25 2.06
CA HIS A 396 3.45 8.79 3.28
C HIS A 396 2.97 7.40 3.72
N ALA A 397 1.83 6.95 3.19
CA ALA A 397 1.19 5.70 3.58
C ALA A 397 1.47 4.57 2.58
N TYR A 398 1.74 3.37 3.12
CA TYR A 398 1.96 2.15 2.35
C TYR A 398 1.07 1.05 2.93
N LYS A 399 0.01 0.69 2.16
CA LYS A 399 -0.92 -0.39 2.49
C LYS A 399 -0.12 -1.68 2.60
N HIS A 400 -0.23 -2.41 3.71
CA HIS A 400 0.43 -3.71 3.87
C HIS A 400 -0.54 -4.82 4.27
N ILE A 401 -0.16 -6.02 3.86
CA ILE A 401 -0.77 -7.31 4.17
C ILE A 401 0.33 -8.27 4.63
N GLU A 402 -0.04 -9.25 5.45
CA GLU A 402 0.91 -10.28 5.84
C GLU A 402 1.06 -11.34 4.73
N THR A 403 2.31 -11.72 4.40
CA THR A 403 2.59 -12.73 3.38
C THR A 403 3.79 -13.61 3.75
N LEU A 404 3.79 -14.83 3.23
CA LEU A 404 4.95 -15.72 3.25
C LEU A 404 5.74 -15.70 1.95
N ALA A 405 5.50 -14.72 1.07
CA ALA A 405 6.25 -14.53 -0.17
C ALA A 405 7.77 -14.55 0.06
N LEU A 406 8.49 -15.13 -0.88
CA LEU A 406 9.95 -15.14 -0.86
C LEU A 406 10.48 -13.84 -1.47
N VAL A 407 11.69 -13.46 -1.09
CA VAL A 407 12.40 -12.30 -1.62
C VAL A 407 13.74 -12.71 -2.18
#